data_AF-A0A9X9M294-F1
#
_entry.id   AF-A0A9X9M294-F1
#
_cell.length_a   1.000
_cell.length_b   1.000
_cell.length_c   1.000
_cell.angle_alpha   90.00
_cell.angle_beta   90.00
_cell.angle_gamma   90.00
#
_symmetry.space_group_name_H-M   'P 1'
#
loop_
_entity.id
_entity.type
_entity.pdbx_description
1 polymer ?
#
loop_
_entity_poly.entity_id
_entity_poly.type
_entity_poly.pdbx_seq_one_letter_code
_entity_poly.pdbx_strand_id
1 'polypeptide(L)'
;MPMACAGLSLSSAFDILGAAGQGRLLHLKHKLKTLRPGCRGADLLHAMVLLKLGQETEARISLEALKADAVARLVARQWAGMDSTEAPEEPPDLSWAVARVYHLLAEEKLCPATLRDSAYRAALHTFRSRDDHRLAELQGEAQDRCGWGIVGDLGSFQPLHSDLG
;
A
#
# COMPACT_ATOMS: atom_id res chain seq x y z
N MET A 1 26.31 8.99 -1.47
CA MET A 1 25.59 8.24 -0.43
C MET A 1 24.56 7.38 -1.13
N PRO A 2 24.73 6.04 -1.22
CA PRO A 2 23.72 5.21 -1.86
C PRO A 2 22.51 5.15 -0.93
N MET A 3 21.36 5.63 -1.40
CA MET A 3 20.10 5.44 -0.69
C MET A 3 19.88 3.94 -0.57
N ALA A 4 19.86 3.45 0.68
CA ALA A 4 19.34 2.14 0.97
C ALA A 4 17.94 2.06 0.34
N CYS A 5 17.74 1.08 -0.54
CA CYS A 5 16.41 0.61 -0.90
C CYS A 5 15.76 0.12 0.40
N ALA A 6 15.18 1.03 1.18
CA ALA A 6 14.28 0.67 2.25
C ALA A 6 13.16 -0.13 1.57
N GLY A 7 13.08 -1.42 1.92
CA GLY A 7 12.10 -2.32 1.33
C GLY A 7 10.70 -1.71 1.44
N LEU A 8 9.97 -1.71 0.33
CA LEU A 8 8.61 -1.18 0.27
C LEU A 8 7.75 -1.94 1.26
N SER A 9 7.49 -1.31 2.40
CA SER A 9 6.85 -1.93 3.57
C SER A 9 5.97 -0.92 4.29
N LEU A 10 5.08 -1.43 5.15
CA LEU A 10 4.28 -0.58 6.03
C LEU A 10 5.16 0.20 7.02
N SER A 11 6.25 -0.39 7.52
CA SER A 11 7.20 0.32 8.39
C SER A 11 7.82 1.53 7.68
N SER A 12 8.29 1.35 6.44
CA SER A 12 8.86 2.47 5.68
C SER A 12 7.82 3.54 5.33
N ALA A 13 6.55 3.15 5.13
CA ALA A 13 5.46 4.12 5.01
C ALA A 13 5.22 4.90 6.31
N PHE A 14 5.31 4.26 7.47
CA PHE A 14 5.30 4.94 8.77
C PHE A 14 6.48 5.91 8.92
N ASP A 15 7.67 5.56 8.45
CA ASP A 15 8.83 6.45 8.49
C ASP A 15 8.63 7.69 7.61
N ILE A 16 8.06 7.53 6.41
CA ILE A 16 7.69 8.64 5.52
C ILE A 16 6.68 9.57 6.21
N LEU A 17 5.66 9.01 6.87
CA LEU A 17 4.68 9.78 7.63
C LEU A 17 5.34 10.54 8.80
N GLY A 18 6.27 9.92 9.51
CA GLY A 18 7.04 10.55 10.58
C GLY A 18 7.87 11.74 10.08
N ALA A 19 8.46 11.62 8.89
CA ALA A 19 9.25 12.67 8.25
C ALA A 19 8.42 13.82 7.64
N ALA A 20 7.12 13.60 7.38
CA ALA A 20 6.24 14.59 6.75
C ALA A 20 5.96 15.83 7.64
N GLY A 21 6.11 15.68 8.96
CA GLY A 21 5.83 16.72 9.95
C GLY A 21 4.34 16.84 10.31
N GLN A 22 4.07 17.36 11.51
CA GLN A 22 2.75 17.36 12.14
C GLN A 22 1.67 18.09 11.31
N GLY A 23 2.00 19.23 10.70
CA GLY A 23 1.05 19.99 9.88
C GLY A 23 0.56 19.21 8.65
N ARG A 24 1.45 18.46 7.99
CA ARG A 24 1.07 17.59 6.87
C ARG A 24 0.23 16.42 7.33
N LEU A 25 0.57 15.79 8.47
CA LEU A 25 -0.21 14.70 9.02
C LEU A 25 -1.65 15.12 9.38
N LEU A 26 -1.83 16.32 9.93
CA LEU A 26 -3.17 16.87 10.18
C LEU A 26 -3.94 17.11 8.88
N HIS A 27 -3.28 17.65 7.85
CA HIS A 27 -3.89 17.80 6.53
C HIS A 27 -4.35 16.46 5.95
N LEU A 28 -3.49 15.45 5.99
CA LEU A 28 -3.80 14.08 5.56
C LEU A 28 -4.97 13.50 6.33
N LYS A 29 -4.99 13.62 7.66
CA LYS A 29 -6.10 13.15 8.50
C LYS A 29 -7.43 13.71 8.01
N HIS A 30 -7.52 15.03 7.81
CA HIS A 30 -8.75 15.66 7.36
C HIS A 30 -9.13 15.25 5.94
N LYS A 31 -8.16 15.17 5.02
CA LYS A 31 -8.40 14.78 3.63
C LYS A 31 -8.87 13.33 3.52
N LEU A 32 -8.21 12.40 4.20
CA LEU A 32 -8.56 10.97 4.16
C LEU A 32 -9.97 10.71 4.71
N LYS A 33 -10.40 11.46 5.72
CA LYS A 33 -11.78 11.40 6.24
C LYS A 33 -12.84 11.83 5.22
N THR A 34 -12.48 12.64 4.24
CA THR A 34 -13.38 13.09 3.16
C THR A 34 -13.38 12.17 1.93
N LEU A 35 -12.39 11.28 1.81
CA LEU A 35 -12.39 10.29 0.76
C LEU A 35 -13.51 9.28 0.98
N ARG A 36 -14.05 8.73 -0.11
CA ARG A 36 -15.22 7.84 -0.08
C ARG A 36 -14.98 6.69 0.91
N PRO A 37 -15.91 6.44 1.85
CA PRO A 37 -15.85 5.27 2.72
C PRO A 37 -15.74 3.98 1.90
N GLY A 38 -14.82 3.09 2.25
CA GLY A 38 -14.63 1.80 1.57
C GLY A 38 -13.42 1.72 0.64
N CYS A 39 -12.68 2.82 0.46
CA CYS A 39 -11.36 2.76 -0.15
C CYS A 39 -10.35 2.18 0.86
N ARG A 40 -10.19 0.85 0.88
CA ARG A 40 -9.32 0.10 1.82
C ARG A 40 -7.94 0.74 2.08
N GLY A 41 -7.29 1.27 1.03
CA GLY A 41 -6.01 1.96 1.17
C GLY A 41 -6.08 3.29 1.93
N ALA A 42 -7.15 4.07 1.75
CA ALA A 42 -7.35 5.35 2.42
C ALA A 42 -7.70 5.16 3.90
N ASP A 43 -8.57 4.19 4.21
CA ASP A 43 -8.93 3.87 5.59
C ASP A 43 -7.72 3.35 6.37
N LEU A 44 -6.89 2.48 5.75
CA LEU A 44 -5.63 2.01 6.34
C LEU A 44 -4.64 3.16 6.57
N LEU A 45 -4.43 4.02 5.57
CA LEU A 45 -3.54 5.18 5.70
C LEU A 45 -4.03 6.16 6.77
N HIS A 46 -5.34 6.34 6.91
CA HIS A 46 -5.91 7.19 7.95
C HIS A 46 -5.56 6.65 9.35
N ALA A 47 -5.73 5.34 9.59
CA ALA A 47 -5.31 4.73 10.84
C ALA A 47 -3.80 4.92 11.11
N MET A 48 -2.95 4.74 10.09
CA MET A 48 -1.50 4.96 10.21
C MET A 48 -1.16 6.42 10.57
N VAL A 49 -1.86 7.39 9.98
CA VAL A 49 -1.70 8.82 10.31
C VAL A 49 -2.12 9.13 11.75
N LEU A 50 -3.24 8.56 12.22
CA LEU A 50 -3.70 8.72 13.61
C LEU A 50 -2.67 8.20 14.61
N LEU A 51 -2.10 7.02 14.34
CA LEU A 51 -1.02 6.46 15.15
C LEU A 51 0.21 7.37 15.17
N LYS A 52 0.62 7.94 14.03
CA LYS A 52 1.74 8.89 13.98
C LYS A 52 1.47 10.21 14.68
N LEU A 53 0.21 10.64 14.76
CA LEU A 53 -0.20 11.80 15.53
C LEU A 53 -0.34 11.52 17.04
N GLY A 54 -0.13 10.28 17.50
CA GLY A 54 -0.35 9.88 18.90
C GLY A 54 -1.82 9.79 19.29
N GLN A 55 -2.74 9.77 18.32
CA GLN A 55 -4.18 9.68 18.54
C GLN A 55 -4.62 8.21 18.62
N GLU A 56 -4.07 7.49 19.59
CA GLU A 56 -4.22 6.03 19.72
C GLU A 56 -5.68 5.57 19.80
N THR A 57 -6.51 6.28 20.57
CA THR A 57 -7.94 5.92 20.71
C THR A 57 -8.68 5.98 19.38
N GLU A 58 -8.49 7.05 18.62
CA GLU A 58 -9.10 7.18 17.29
C GLU A 58 -8.55 6.12 16.33
N ALA A 59 -7.23 5.89 16.35
CA ALA A 59 -6.59 4.87 15.52
C ALA A 59 -7.17 3.48 15.78
N ARG A 60 -7.34 3.10 17.05
CA ARG A 60 -7.93 1.81 17.44
C ARG A 60 -9.37 1.67 16.97
N ILE A 61 -10.17 2.72 17.06
CA ILE A 61 -11.56 2.72 16.53
C ILE A 61 -11.55 2.53 15.01
N SER A 62 -10.70 3.24 14.29
CA SER A 62 -10.56 3.09 12.84
C SER A 62 -10.10 1.68 12.45
N LEU A 63 -9.16 1.09 13.18
CA LEU A 63 -8.67 -0.26 12.92
C LEU A 63 -9.70 -1.34 13.26
N GLU A 64 -10.50 -1.16 14.31
CA GLU A 64 -11.60 -2.06 14.66
C GLU A 64 -12.70 -2.06 13.58
N ALA A 65 -12.99 -0.89 12.99
CA ALA A 65 -13.90 -0.81 11.84
C ALA A 65 -13.38 -1.58 10.62
N LEU A 66 -12.07 -1.77 10.51
CA LEU A 66 -11.39 -2.51 9.45
C LEU A 66 -11.05 -3.95 9.84
N LYS A 67 -11.61 -4.53 10.90
CA LYS A 67 -11.24 -5.88 11.39
C LYS A 67 -11.36 -7.01 10.36
N ALA A 68 -12.19 -6.84 9.33
CA ALA A 68 -12.29 -7.78 8.21
C ALA A 68 -11.04 -7.77 7.31
N ASP A 69 -10.28 -6.67 7.30
CA ASP A 69 -9.03 -6.50 6.56
C ASP A 69 -7.86 -7.06 7.38
N ALA A 70 -7.21 -8.11 6.86
CA ALA A 70 -6.10 -8.78 7.52
C ALA A 70 -4.86 -7.86 7.67
N VAL A 71 -4.66 -6.90 6.77
CA VAL A 71 -3.56 -5.92 6.86
C VAL A 71 -3.84 -4.89 7.95
N ALA A 72 -5.09 -4.44 8.08
CA ALA A 72 -5.48 -3.58 9.19
C ALA A 72 -5.28 -4.29 10.54
N ARG A 73 -5.62 -5.58 10.65
CA ARG A 73 -5.33 -6.37 11.86
C ARG A 73 -3.83 -6.47 12.14
N LEU A 74 -2.99 -6.64 11.12
CA LEU A 74 -1.53 -6.63 11.27
C LEU A 74 -1.06 -5.27 11.82
N VAL A 75 -1.58 -4.16 11.28
CA VAL A 75 -1.23 -2.80 11.74
C VAL A 75 -1.64 -2.58 13.20
N ALA A 76 -2.84 -3.03 13.56
CA ALA A 76 -3.35 -2.95 14.93
C ALA A 76 -2.44 -3.66 15.94
N ARG A 77 -1.95 -4.85 15.60
CA ARG A 77 -1.03 -5.61 16.44
C ARG A 77 0.33 -4.93 16.58
N GLN A 78 0.91 -4.54 15.45
CA GLN A 78 2.30 -4.07 15.40
C GLN A 78 2.48 -2.63 15.90
N TRP A 79 1.51 -1.73 15.66
CA TRP A 79 1.65 -0.31 15.99
C TRP A 79 0.60 0.24 16.95
N ALA A 80 -0.54 -0.43 17.15
CA ALA A 80 -1.56 0.04 18.10
C ALA A 80 -1.56 -0.74 19.44
N GLY A 81 -0.67 -1.75 19.57
CA GLY A 81 -0.56 -2.61 20.75
C GLY A 81 -1.84 -3.40 21.01
N MET A 82 -2.64 -3.66 19.97
CA MET A 82 -3.87 -4.43 20.12
C MET A 82 -3.51 -5.92 20.14
N ASP A 83 -3.72 -6.55 21.29
CA ASP A 83 -3.55 -7.99 21.45
C ASP A 83 -4.43 -8.73 20.45
N SER A 84 -3.86 -9.78 19.87
CA SER A 84 -4.59 -10.58 18.91
C SER A 84 -4.17 -12.02 19.03
N THR A 85 -5.16 -12.89 18.98
CA THR A 85 -5.07 -14.30 19.34
C THR A 85 -4.54 -15.19 18.21
N GLU A 86 -4.39 -14.66 17.00
CA GLU A 86 -3.89 -15.44 15.85
C GLU A 86 -2.38 -15.32 15.70
N ALA A 87 -1.74 -16.36 15.16
CA ALA A 87 -0.31 -16.35 14.87
C ALA A 87 0.10 -15.21 13.92
N PRO A 88 1.36 -14.72 13.99
CA PRO A 88 1.87 -13.67 13.12
C PRO A 88 2.16 -14.22 11.70
N GLU A 89 1.10 -14.47 10.93
CA GLU A 89 1.23 -14.72 9.50
C GLU A 89 1.07 -13.42 8.72
N GLU A 90 1.93 -13.22 7.71
CA GLU A 90 1.81 -12.08 6.82
C GLU A 90 0.54 -12.20 5.96
N PRO A 91 -0.34 -11.19 5.93
CA PRO A 91 -1.55 -11.24 5.13
C PRO A 91 -1.23 -11.43 3.65
N PRO A 92 -2.02 -12.24 2.91
CA PRO A 92 -1.82 -12.44 1.48
C PRO A 92 -1.90 -11.13 0.69
N ASP A 93 -2.72 -10.19 1.17
CA ASP A 93 -2.98 -8.88 0.59
C ASP A 93 -1.96 -7.80 0.98
N LEU A 94 -0.95 -8.12 1.79
CA LEU A 94 -0.01 -7.14 2.36
C LEU A 94 0.68 -6.31 1.27
N SER A 95 1.20 -6.95 0.23
CA SER A 95 1.92 -6.27 -0.86
C SER A 95 1.00 -5.31 -1.64
N TRP A 96 -0.27 -5.68 -1.83
CA TRP A 96 -1.27 -4.82 -2.47
C TRP A 96 -1.67 -3.65 -1.57
N ALA A 97 -1.88 -3.88 -0.28
CA ALA A 97 -2.16 -2.81 0.67
C ALA A 97 -1.00 -1.80 0.74
N VAL A 98 0.24 -2.27 0.76
CA VAL A 98 1.45 -1.43 0.66
C VAL A 98 1.39 -0.60 -0.64
N ALA A 99 1.11 -1.20 -1.79
CA ALA A 99 1.02 -0.46 -3.06
C ALA A 99 -0.04 0.65 -3.02
N ARG A 100 -1.23 0.38 -2.47
CA ARG A 100 -2.30 1.37 -2.28
C ARG A 100 -1.90 2.50 -1.33
N VAL A 101 -1.18 2.19 -0.26
CA VAL A 101 -0.64 3.21 0.66
C VAL A 101 0.38 4.10 -0.05
N TYR A 102 1.35 3.52 -0.77
CA TYR A 102 2.35 4.30 -1.51
C TYR A 102 1.74 5.12 -2.65
N HIS A 103 0.64 4.66 -3.24
CA HIS A 103 -0.13 5.46 -4.19
C HIS A 103 -0.63 6.76 -3.55
N LEU A 104 -1.30 6.67 -2.40
CA LEU A 104 -1.82 7.84 -1.69
C LEU A 104 -0.68 8.75 -1.19
N LEU A 105 0.41 8.17 -0.68
CA LEU A 105 1.60 8.95 -0.28
C LEU A 105 2.22 9.71 -1.48
N ALA A 106 2.20 9.13 -2.67
CA ALA A 106 2.69 9.76 -3.89
C ALA A 106 1.76 10.88 -4.38
N GLU A 107 0.44 10.70 -4.29
CA GLU A 107 -0.54 11.77 -4.58
C GLU A 107 -0.33 13.00 -3.68
N GLU A 108 0.09 12.77 -2.44
CA GLU A 108 0.39 13.80 -1.44
C GLU A 108 1.82 14.35 -1.52
N LYS A 109 2.59 13.92 -2.53
CA LYS A 109 3.99 14.30 -2.74
C LYS A 109 4.87 14.04 -1.52
N LEU A 110 4.54 13.01 -0.73
CA LEU A 110 5.34 12.54 0.40
C LEU A 110 6.41 11.55 -0.05
N CYS A 111 6.15 10.85 -1.15
CA CYS A 111 7.13 9.99 -1.80
C CYS A 111 7.06 10.15 -3.33
N PRO A 112 8.14 9.84 -4.06
CA PRO A 112 8.11 9.88 -5.51
C PRO A 112 7.21 8.75 -6.08
N ALA A 113 6.62 8.99 -7.24
CA ALA A 113 5.78 8.02 -7.95
C ALA A 113 6.52 6.70 -8.29
N THR A 114 7.86 6.74 -8.38
CA THR A 114 8.69 5.55 -8.61
C THR A 114 8.60 4.52 -7.49
N LEU A 115 8.37 4.94 -6.23
CA LEU A 115 8.16 4.03 -5.12
C LEU A 115 6.77 3.37 -5.18
N ARG A 116 5.74 4.13 -5.57
CA ARG A 116 4.41 3.57 -5.88
C ARG A 116 4.50 2.51 -6.97
N ASP A 117 5.14 2.83 -8.09
CA ASP A 117 5.23 1.89 -9.22
C ASP A 117 5.99 0.62 -8.83
N SER A 118 7.07 0.77 -8.07
CA SER A 118 7.82 -0.37 -7.53
C SER A 118 6.97 -1.22 -6.57
N ALA A 119 6.08 -0.59 -5.78
CA ALA A 119 5.20 -1.30 -4.85
C ALA A 119 4.14 -2.11 -5.58
N TYR A 120 3.53 -1.53 -6.62
CA TYR A 120 2.61 -2.26 -7.49
C TYR A 120 3.29 -3.40 -8.24
N ARG A 121 4.52 -3.22 -8.75
CA ARG A 121 5.28 -4.33 -9.36
C ARG A 121 5.55 -5.47 -8.37
N ALA A 122 5.95 -5.14 -7.14
CA ALA A 122 6.16 -6.14 -6.09
C ALA A 122 4.86 -6.90 -5.75
N ALA A 123 3.73 -6.19 -5.68
CA ALA A 123 2.42 -6.81 -5.49
C ALA A 123 2.06 -7.74 -6.67
N LEU A 124 2.20 -7.27 -7.91
CA LEU A 124 1.93 -8.07 -9.10
C LEU A 124 2.78 -9.34 -9.17
N HIS A 125 4.07 -9.24 -8.84
CA HIS A 125 4.97 -10.39 -8.77
C HIS A 125 4.51 -11.39 -7.70
N THR A 126 4.16 -10.90 -6.51
CA THR A 126 3.69 -11.74 -5.39
C THR A 126 2.41 -12.49 -5.78
N PHE A 127 1.41 -11.78 -6.33
CA PHE A 127 0.13 -12.38 -6.73
C PHE A 127 0.31 -13.38 -7.88
N ARG A 128 1.18 -13.08 -8.85
CA ARG A 128 1.53 -14.01 -9.92
C ARG A 128 2.20 -15.27 -9.42
N SER A 129 3.17 -15.16 -8.52
CA SER A 129 3.89 -16.33 -7.98
C SER A 129 2.98 -17.31 -7.23
N ARG A 130 1.84 -16.83 -6.75
CA ARG A 130 0.83 -17.60 -6.02
C ARG A 130 -0.33 -18.05 -6.89
N ASP A 131 -0.32 -17.69 -8.18
CA ASP A 131 -1.44 -17.88 -9.11
C ASP A 131 -2.78 -17.39 -8.53
N ASP A 132 -2.75 -16.21 -7.91
CA ASP A 132 -3.92 -15.67 -7.21
C ASP A 132 -4.98 -15.20 -8.22
N HIS A 133 -6.22 -15.67 -8.06
CA HIS A 133 -7.37 -15.28 -8.87
C HIS A 133 -7.61 -13.76 -8.96
N ARG A 134 -7.13 -12.97 -7.99
CA ARG A 134 -7.26 -11.51 -7.97
C ARG A 134 -6.17 -10.78 -8.74
N LEU A 135 -5.24 -11.50 -9.37
CA LEU A 135 -4.16 -10.89 -10.16
C LEU A 135 -4.70 -9.95 -11.26
N ALA A 136 -5.81 -10.31 -11.92
CA ALA A 136 -6.42 -9.47 -12.94
C ALA A 136 -6.98 -8.14 -12.38
N GLU A 137 -7.60 -8.18 -11.19
CA GLU A 137 -8.08 -6.98 -10.49
C GLU A 137 -6.89 -6.07 -10.13
N LEU A 138 -5.81 -6.65 -9.60
CA LEU A 138 -4.59 -5.93 -9.26
C LEU A 138 -3.91 -5.33 -10.50
N GLN A 139 -3.89 -6.02 -11.64
CA GLN A 139 -3.36 -5.50 -12.90
C GLN A 139 -4.15 -4.29 -13.39
N GLY A 140 -5.49 -4.38 -13.38
CA GLY A 140 -6.35 -3.26 -13.74
C GLY A 140 -6.14 -2.05 -12.84
N GLU A 141 -6.04 -2.27 -11.52
CA GLU A 141 -5.73 -1.18 -10.58
C GLU A 141 -4.33 -0.60 -10.80
N ALA A 142 -3.30 -1.44 -10.95
CA ALA A 142 -1.93 -0.97 -11.18
C ALA A 142 -1.85 -0.13 -12.46
N GLN A 143 -2.56 -0.52 -13.51
CA GLN A 143 -2.64 0.21 -14.76
C GLN A 143 -3.36 1.55 -14.61
N ASP A 144 -4.49 1.60 -13.91
CA ASP A 144 -5.20 2.86 -13.60
C ASP A 144 -4.32 3.84 -12.81
N ARG A 145 -3.53 3.32 -11.87
CA ARG A 145 -2.78 4.13 -10.89
C ARG A 145 -1.38 4.51 -11.33
N CYS A 146 -0.74 3.68 -12.16
CA CYS A 146 0.66 3.85 -12.58
C CYS A 146 0.82 3.99 -14.10
N GLY A 147 -0.21 3.72 -14.88
CA GLY A 147 -0.18 3.74 -16.35
C GLY A 147 0.25 2.40 -16.97
N TRP A 148 0.18 2.34 -18.31
CA TRP A 148 0.36 1.11 -19.10
C TRP A 148 1.74 0.44 -18.96
N GLY A 149 2.79 1.20 -18.64
CA GLY A 149 4.16 0.69 -18.51
C GLY A 149 4.41 -0.24 -17.34
N ILE A 150 3.45 -0.39 -16.40
CA ILE A 150 3.62 -1.24 -15.22
C ILE A 150 3.28 -2.71 -15.46
N VAL A 151 2.38 -2.98 -16.40
CA VAL A 151 1.91 -4.35 -16.72
C VAL A 151 2.75 -4.95 -17.87
N GLY A 152 3.22 -4.13 -18.80
CA GLY A 152 3.96 -4.58 -19.99
C GLY A 152 5.29 -5.28 -19.71
N ASP A 153 5.97 -4.92 -18.61
CA ASP A 153 7.26 -5.51 -18.23
C ASP A 153 7.12 -6.92 -17.61
N LEU A 154 5.87 -7.34 -17.37
CA LEU A 154 5.54 -8.65 -16.81
C LEU A 154 5.10 -9.64 -17.91
N GLY A 155 5.06 -9.23 -19.17
CA GLY A 155 4.68 -10.09 -20.28
C GLY A 155 5.26 -9.56 -21.56
N SER A 156 6.52 -9.91 -21.83
CA SER A 156 7.08 -9.74 -23.17
C SER A 156 6.30 -10.64 -24.13
N PHE A 157 5.29 -10.10 -24.79
CA PHE A 157 4.89 -10.64 -26.09
C PHE A 157 6.05 -10.37 -27.03
N GLN A 158 6.88 -11.38 -27.28
CA GLN A 158 7.80 -11.34 -28.42
C GLN A 158 6.94 -11.31 -29.69
N PRO A 159 7.03 -10.26 -30.52
CA PRO A 159 6.47 -10.33 -31.86
C PRO A 159 7.23 -11.45 -32.58
N LEU A 160 6.49 -12.45 -33.07
CA LEU A 160 7.06 -13.44 -33.99
C LEU A 160 7.49 -12.67 -35.24
N HIS A 161 8.79 -12.42 -35.37
CA HIS A 161 9.37 -11.98 -36.63
C HIS A 161 9.20 -13.13 -37.62
N SER A 162 8.29 -12.96 -38.57
CA SER A 162 8.24 -13.81 -39.75
C SER A 162 9.44 -13.46 -40.62
N ASP A 163 10.49 -14.27 -40.54
CA ASP A 163 11.53 -14.27 -41.56
C ASP A 163 10.91 -14.76 -42.86
N LEU A 164 10.61 -13.81 -43.76
CA LEU A 164 10.36 -14.08 -45.17
C LEU A 164 11.71 -14.39 -45.81
N GLY A 165 12.04 -15.68 -45.88
CA GLY A 165 13.01 -16.23 -46.82
C GLY A 165 12.41 -16.46 -48.20
#